data_AF-E9AH26-F1
#
_entry.id   AF-E9AH26-F1
#
_cell.length_a   1.000
_cell.length_b   1.000
_cell.length_c   1.000
_cell.angle_alpha   90.00
_cell.angle_beta   90.00
_cell.angle_gamma   90.00
#
_symmetry.space_group_name_H-M   'P 1'
#
loop_
_entity.id
_entity.type
_entity.pdbx_description
1 polymer ?
#
loop_
_entity_poly.entity_id
_entity_poly.type
_entity_poly.pdbx_seq_one_letter_code
_entity_poly.pdbx_strand_id
1 'polypeptide(L)'
;MSVVGTLSTYMAATDSRDKMIKGAGCFFKMMGALYGNPNFMKTGAAMSDARCLIRMLSWLSNVQKISDAMEKRIVQPRDVLFVLRVLFDGIFSLLDNIVFAGRFFNPNSPSLSQLSYVSRAALFYGYAVAVVLDIYDLVRDPTMPKRGDRCLVLTRNACDMVSAIGNVCTVDIGGANVAGLGLISAIIATREQLLAAAAKSGGNTIGAIPARAAAQQPKK
;
A
#
# COMPACT_ATOMS: atom_id res chain seq x y z
N MET A 1 -4.58 21.79 18.33
CA MET A 1 -4.83 20.79 17.27
C MET A 1 -6.20 20.18 17.52
N SER A 2 -7.16 20.32 16.61
CA SER A 2 -8.48 19.70 16.81
C SER A 2 -8.42 18.24 16.39
N VAL A 3 -8.60 17.31 17.34
CA VAL A 3 -8.67 15.86 17.08
C VAL A 3 -9.66 15.57 15.95
N VAL A 4 -10.79 16.27 15.93
CA VAL A 4 -11.82 16.16 14.90
C VAL A 4 -11.28 16.54 13.52
N GLY A 5 -10.48 17.61 13.42
CA GLY A 5 -9.87 18.04 12.16
C GLY A 5 -8.87 17.01 11.61
N THR A 6 -8.05 16.43 12.49
CA THR A 6 -7.13 15.35 12.12
C THR A 6 -7.87 14.10 11.67
N LEU A 7 -8.90 13.68 12.38
CA LEU A 7 -9.72 12.51 12.02
C LEU A 7 -10.47 12.72 10.70
N SER A 8 -11.03 13.92 10.48
CA SER A 8 -11.68 14.28 9.21
C SER A 8 -10.69 14.19 8.05
N THR A 9 -9.49 14.78 8.20
CA THR A 9 -8.43 14.71 7.19
C THR A 9 -7.98 13.26 6.93
N TYR A 10 -7.84 12.47 7.99
CA TYR A 10 -7.48 11.06 7.90
C TYR A 10 -8.55 10.28 7.13
N MET A 11 -9.82 10.38 7.51
CA MET A 11 -10.93 9.68 6.86
C MET A 11 -11.16 10.14 5.41
N ALA A 12 -10.82 11.40 5.09
CA ALA A 12 -10.92 11.92 3.74
C ALA A 12 -9.89 11.32 2.77
N ALA A 13 -8.75 10.81 3.24
CA ALA A 13 -7.74 10.24 2.36
C ALA A 13 -8.07 8.79 1.93
N THR A 14 -8.01 8.52 0.62
CA THR A 14 -8.24 7.19 0.04
C THR A 14 -7.32 6.12 0.65
N ASP A 15 -6.03 6.45 0.84
CA ASP A 15 -5.07 5.55 1.46
C ASP A 15 -5.45 5.17 2.90
N SER A 16 -5.92 6.13 3.70
CA SER A 16 -6.37 5.86 5.06
C SER A 16 -7.54 4.88 5.08
N ARG A 17 -8.53 5.08 4.21
CA ARG A 17 -9.68 4.18 4.08
C ARG A 17 -9.22 2.77 3.67
N ASP A 18 -8.28 2.66 2.73
CA ASP A 18 -7.66 1.38 2.36
C ASP A 18 -7.05 0.67 3.58
N LYS A 19 -6.31 1.39 4.42
CA LYS A 19 -5.66 0.80 5.61
C LYS A 19 -6.64 0.44 6.71
N MET A 20 -7.70 1.22 6.92
CA MET A 20 -8.78 0.86 7.85
C MET A 20 -9.46 -0.44 7.44
N ILE A 21 -9.85 -0.55 6.17
CA ILE A 21 -10.51 -1.75 5.64
C ILE A 21 -9.53 -2.94 5.67
N LYS A 22 -8.23 -2.71 5.42
CA LYS A 22 -7.19 -3.74 5.61
C LYS A 22 -7.16 -4.24 7.05
N GLY A 23 -7.09 -3.33 8.01
CA GLY A 23 -7.03 -3.67 9.44
C GLY A 23 -8.25 -4.47 9.87
N ALA A 24 -9.44 -4.01 9.51
CA ALA A 24 -10.68 -4.73 9.79
C ALA A 24 -10.71 -6.12 9.12
N GLY A 25 -10.31 -6.20 7.85
CA GLY A 25 -10.26 -7.48 7.13
C GLY A 25 -9.28 -8.48 7.75
N CYS A 26 -8.09 -8.01 8.14
CA CYS A 26 -7.10 -8.82 8.84
C CYS A 26 -7.57 -9.24 10.24
N PHE A 27 -8.23 -8.35 10.99
CA PHE A 27 -8.84 -8.67 12.27
C PHE A 27 -9.86 -9.79 12.14
N PHE A 28 -10.81 -9.68 11.20
CA PHE A 28 -11.79 -10.75 10.96
C PHE A 28 -11.14 -12.06 10.49
N LYS A 29 -10.11 -12.03 9.64
CA LYS A 29 -9.37 -13.25 9.29
C LYS A 29 -8.68 -13.88 10.50
N MET A 30 -8.12 -13.06 11.40
CA MET A 30 -7.49 -13.55 12.62
C MET A 30 -8.51 -14.21 13.54
N MET A 31 -9.67 -13.57 13.75
CA MET A 31 -10.79 -14.16 14.51
C MET A 31 -11.30 -15.44 13.84
N GLY A 32 -11.44 -15.45 12.52
CA GLY A 32 -11.84 -16.65 11.77
C GLY A 32 -10.87 -17.81 11.93
N ALA A 33 -9.57 -17.54 11.92
CA ALA A 33 -8.52 -18.53 12.11
C ALA A 33 -8.45 -19.04 13.57
N LEU A 34 -8.59 -18.15 14.56
CA LEU A 34 -8.52 -18.51 15.97
C LEU A 34 -9.75 -19.28 16.46
N TYR A 35 -10.95 -18.89 16.01
CA TYR A 35 -12.21 -19.50 16.43
C TYR A 35 -12.73 -20.57 15.46
N GLY A 36 -12.01 -20.85 14.37
CA GLY A 36 -12.45 -21.77 13.31
C GLY A 36 -13.78 -21.35 12.66
N ASN A 37 -14.14 -20.06 12.71
CA ASN A 37 -15.44 -19.59 12.23
C ASN A 37 -15.34 -19.11 10.77
N PRO A 38 -15.98 -19.82 9.81
CA PRO A 38 -15.90 -19.48 8.40
C PRO A 38 -16.57 -18.15 8.06
N ASN A 39 -17.51 -17.67 8.87
CA ASN A 39 -18.18 -16.39 8.62
C ASN A 39 -17.19 -15.22 8.79
N PHE A 40 -16.31 -15.27 9.79
CA PHE A 40 -15.26 -14.25 9.95
C PHE A 40 -14.24 -14.31 8.81
N MET A 41 -13.89 -15.51 8.33
CA MET A 41 -13.04 -15.65 7.15
C MET A 41 -13.68 -15.04 5.89
N LYS A 42 -14.98 -15.27 5.68
CA LYS A 42 -15.76 -14.68 4.58
C LYS A 42 -15.83 -13.16 4.69
N THR A 43 -16.09 -12.62 5.88
CA THR A 43 -16.07 -11.17 6.12
C THR A 43 -14.70 -10.57 5.81
N GLY A 44 -13.62 -11.21 6.25
CA GLY A 44 -12.27 -10.77 5.96
C GLY A 44 -11.90 -10.86 4.47
N ALA A 45 -12.44 -11.83 3.74
CA ALA A 45 -12.31 -11.93 2.29
C ALA A 45 -13.10 -10.82 1.58
N ALA A 46 -14.37 -10.60 1.95
CA ALA A 46 -15.21 -9.53 1.41
C ALA A 46 -14.59 -8.13 1.63
N MET A 47 -13.95 -7.90 2.78
CA MET A 47 -13.20 -6.67 3.02
C MET A 47 -11.95 -6.55 2.14
N SER A 48 -11.30 -7.65 1.78
CA SER A 48 -10.20 -7.62 0.81
C SER A 48 -10.71 -7.30 -0.59
N ASP A 49 -11.87 -7.83 -0.96
CA ASP A 49 -12.51 -7.58 -2.25
C ASP A 49 -12.98 -6.13 -2.35
N ALA A 50 -13.58 -5.56 -1.30
CA ALA A 50 -13.96 -4.15 -1.24
C ALA A 50 -12.77 -3.18 -1.45
N ARG A 51 -11.53 -3.64 -1.24
CA ARG A 51 -10.32 -2.85 -1.44
C ARG A 51 -9.77 -2.91 -2.86
N CYS A 52 -10.22 -3.81 -3.74
CA CYS A 52 -9.60 -3.99 -5.07
C CYS A 52 -9.61 -2.67 -5.87
N LEU A 53 -10.76 -1.99 -5.93
CA LEU A 53 -10.91 -0.69 -6.59
C LEU A 53 -10.15 0.41 -5.86
N ILE A 54 -10.18 0.42 -4.52
CA ILE A 54 -9.48 1.43 -3.71
C ILE A 54 -7.97 1.34 -3.94
N ARG A 55 -7.39 0.14 -3.99
CA ARG A 55 -5.97 -0.08 -4.27
C ARG A 55 -5.60 0.40 -5.67
N MET A 56 -6.45 0.16 -6.67
CA MET A 56 -6.23 0.68 -8.02
C MET A 56 -6.22 2.22 -8.03
N LEU A 57 -7.18 2.86 -7.36
CA LEU A 57 -7.22 4.33 -7.26
C LEU A 57 -6.01 4.90 -6.51
N SER A 58 -5.59 4.26 -5.42
CA SER A 58 -4.34 4.61 -4.71
C SER A 58 -3.11 4.43 -5.59
N TRP A 59 -3.06 3.36 -6.40
CA TRP A 59 -1.94 3.10 -7.30
C TRP A 59 -1.84 4.14 -8.42
N LEU A 60 -2.98 4.59 -8.98
CA LEU A 60 -2.99 5.65 -10.01
C LEU A 60 -2.27 6.92 -9.55
N SER A 61 -2.35 7.25 -8.25
CA SER A 61 -1.61 8.40 -7.70
C SER A 61 -0.08 8.25 -7.76
N ASN A 62 0.43 7.03 -7.89
CA ASN A 62 1.87 6.75 -8.04
C ASN A 62 2.31 6.73 -9.51
N VAL A 63 1.40 6.66 -10.48
CA VAL A 63 1.74 6.69 -11.91
C VAL A 63 2.43 8.01 -12.27
N GLN A 64 1.96 9.13 -11.71
CA GLN A 64 2.62 10.43 -11.87
C GLN A 64 4.08 10.38 -11.40
N LYS A 65 4.35 9.73 -10.26
CA LYS A 65 5.72 9.61 -9.71
C LYS A 65 6.63 8.74 -10.58
N ILE A 66 6.06 7.78 -11.33
CA ILE A 66 6.84 7.02 -12.33
C ILE A 66 7.23 7.94 -13.49
N SER A 67 6.28 8.73 -14.02
CA SER A 67 6.56 9.70 -15.09
C SER A 67 7.70 10.63 -14.68
N ASP A 68 7.58 11.24 -13.51
CA ASP A 68 8.60 12.16 -12.97
C ASP A 68 9.97 11.48 -12.77
N ALA A 69 9.99 10.19 -12.41
CA ALA A 69 11.23 9.42 -12.24
C ALA A 69 11.87 9.06 -13.60
N MET A 70 11.06 8.78 -14.62
CA MET A 70 11.52 8.43 -15.98
C MET A 70 12.02 9.63 -16.77
N GLU A 71 11.53 10.84 -16.47
CA GLU A 71 11.97 12.08 -17.13
C GLU A 71 13.37 12.55 -16.67
N LYS A 72 13.93 11.94 -15.62
CA LYS A 72 15.27 12.29 -15.13
C LYS A 72 16.36 11.87 -16.12
N ARG A 73 17.22 12.82 -16.48
CA ARG A 73 18.41 12.56 -17.34
C ARG A 73 19.39 11.55 -16.74
N ILE A 74 19.49 11.47 -15.41
CA ILE A 74 20.34 10.52 -14.68
C ILE A 74 19.44 9.70 -13.77
N VAL A 75 19.27 8.42 -14.11
CA VAL A 75 18.48 7.47 -13.31
C VAL A 75 19.35 6.91 -12.19
N GLN A 76 18.94 7.10 -10.95
CA GLN A 76 19.65 6.52 -9.80
C GLN A 76 19.14 5.10 -9.51
N PRO A 77 19.95 4.21 -8.90
CA PRO A 77 19.50 2.86 -8.52
C PRO A 77 18.22 2.86 -7.65
N ARG A 78 18.08 3.88 -6.81
CA ARG A 78 16.90 4.13 -5.99
C ARG A 78 15.63 4.35 -6.83
N ASP A 79 15.75 5.10 -7.93
CA ASP A 79 14.63 5.36 -8.85
C ASP A 79 14.19 4.06 -9.54
N VAL A 80 15.14 3.20 -9.92
CA VAL A 80 14.84 1.88 -10.50
C VAL A 80 14.05 1.00 -9.52
N LEU A 81 14.50 0.91 -8.26
CA LEU A 81 13.78 0.18 -7.21
C LEU A 81 12.38 0.75 -6.98
N PHE A 82 12.24 2.08 -6.98
CA PHE A 82 10.92 2.70 -6.83
C PHE A 82 9.99 2.37 -8.00
N VAL A 83 10.47 2.46 -9.25
CA VAL A 83 9.68 2.11 -10.45
C VAL A 83 9.28 0.64 -10.42
N LEU A 84 10.20 -0.28 -10.10
CA LEU A 84 9.90 -1.70 -9.99
C LEU A 84 8.83 -1.98 -8.93
N ARG A 85 8.93 -1.34 -7.75
CA ARG A 85 7.90 -1.45 -6.70
C ARG A 85 6.54 -1.04 -7.25
N VAL A 86 6.43 0.15 -7.83
CA VAL A 86 5.15 0.68 -8.32
C VAL A 86 4.61 -0.17 -9.47
N LEU A 87 5.48 -0.70 -10.33
CA LEU A 87 5.10 -1.63 -11.40
C LEU A 87 4.46 -2.90 -10.83
N PHE A 88 5.11 -3.57 -9.87
CA PHE A 88 4.56 -4.77 -9.24
C PHE A 88 3.26 -4.51 -8.47
N ASP A 89 3.18 -3.39 -7.74
CA ASP A 89 1.93 -2.95 -7.09
C ASP A 89 0.81 -2.73 -8.10
N GLY A 90 1.14 -2.24 -9.30
CA GLY A 90 0.22 -2.03 -10.42
C GLY A 90 -0.26 -3.33 -11.04
N ILE A 91 0.66 -4.26 -11.33
CA ILE A 91 0.32 -5.61 -11.83
C ILE A 91 -0.60 -6.32 -10.83
N PHE A 92 -0.25 -6.29 -9.53
CA PHE A 92 -1.09 -6.84 -8.49
C PHE A 92 -2.49 -6.22 -8.52
N SER A 93 -2.58 -4.89 -8.48
CA SER A 93 -3.86 -4.17 -8.43
C SER A 93 -4.72 -4.43 -9.66
N LEU A 94 -4.13 -4.49 -10.85
CA LEU A 94 -4.83 -4.80 -12.09
C LEU A 94 -5.37 -6.24 -12.09
N LEU A 95 -4.53 -7.21 -11.78
CA LEU A 95 -4.94 -8.62 -11.75
C LEU A 95 -5.97 -8.90 -10.64
N ASP A 96 -5.85 -8.27 -9.46
CA ASP A 96 -6.81 -8.42 -8.36
C ASP A 96 -8.20 -7.91 -8.78
N ASN A 97 -8.28 -6.83 -9.56
CA ASN A 97 -9.54 -6.33 -10.13
C ASN A 97 -10.08 -7.25 -11.23
N ILE A 98 -9.23 -7.78 -12.12
CA ILE A 98 -9.65 -8.74 -13.15
C ILE A 98 -10.20 -10.01 -12.51
N VAL A 99 -9.52 -10.53 -11.47
CA VAL A 99 -9.98 -11.70 -10.71
C VAL A 99 -11.30 -11.41 -10.01
N PHE A 100 -11.44 -10.25 -9.38
CA PHE A 100 -12.69 -9.84 -8.74
C PHE A 100 -13.85 -9.75 -9.73
N ALA A 101 -13.69 -9.04 -10.85
CA ALA A 101 -14.70 -8.93 -11.89
C ALA A 101 -15.01 -10.30 -12.52
N GLY A 102 -13.98 -11.09 -12.81
CA GLY A 102 -14.12 -12.43 -13.39
C GLY A 102 -14.92 -13.38 -12.51
N ARG A 103 -14.80 -13.29 -11.17
CA ARG A 103 -15.57 -14.11 -10.24
C ARG A 103 -17.08 -13.87 -10.31
N PHE A 104 -17.54 -12.69 -10.75
CA PHE A 104 -18.96 -12.44 -10.97
C PHE A 104 -19.51 -13.19 -12.19
N PHE A 105 -18.69 -13.34 -13.24
CA PHE A 105 -19.13 -13.99 -14.49
C PHE A 105 -18.88 -15.50 -14.47
N ASN A 106 -17.77 -15.95 -13.89
CA ASN A 106 -17.41 -17.36 -13.83
C ASN A 106 -16.59 -17.67 -12.56
N PRO A 107 -17.24 -17.98 -11.42
CA PRO A 107 -16.57 -18.15 -10.14
C PRO A 107 -15.59 -19.33 -10.09
N ASN A 108 -15.77 -20.33 -10.97
CA ASN A 108 -15.00 -21.58 -10.94
C ASN A 108 -13.99 -21.71 -12.10
N SER A 109 -13.68 -20.60 -12.78
CA SER A 109 -12.73 -20.62 -13.89
C SER A 109 -11.29 -20.89 -13.40
N PRO A 110 -10.62 -21.96 -13.86
CA PRO A 110 -9.22 -22.24 -13.50
C PRO A 110 -8.26 -21.10 -13.85
N SER A 111 -8.56 -20.36 -14.92
CA SER A 111 -7.77 -19.20 -15.34
C SER A 111 -7.78 -18.08 -14.29
N LEU A 112 -8.90 -17.88 -13.57
CA LEU A 112 -8.96 -16.88 -12.50
C LEU A 112 -8.10 -17.29 -11.30
N SER A 113 -8.00 -18.59 -11.00
CA SER A 113 -7.09 -19.10 -9.97
C SER A 113 -5.64 -18.86 -10.34
N GLN A 114 -5.26 -19.08 -11.61
CA GLN A 114 -3.92 -18.77 -12.11
C GLN A 114 -3.61 -17.27 -12.04
N LEU A 115 -4.54 -16.40 -12.50
CA LEU A 115 -4.38 -14.94 -12.40
C LEU A 115 -4.29 -14.47 -10.94
N SER A 116 -5.07 -15.08 -10.04
CA SER A 116 -4.98 -14.80 -8.60
C SER A 116 -3.62 -15.17 -8.03
N TYR A 117 -3.05 -16.30 -8.45
CA TYR A 117 -1.70 -16.71 -8.03
C TYR A 117 -0.64 -15.70 -8.51
N VAL A 118 -0.66 -15.34 -9.80
CA VAL A 118 0.26 -14.35 -10.38
C VAL A 118 0.10 -12.98 -9.72
N SER A 119 -1.14 -12.55 -9.45
CA SER A 119 -1.45 -11.32 -8.72
C SER A 119 -0.76 -11.31 -7.35
N ARG A 120 -0.89 -12.39 -6.56
CA ARG A 120 -0.27 -12.49 -5.24
C ARG A 120 1.25 -12.61 -5.29
N ALA A 121 1.80 -13.24 -6.33
CA ALA A 121 3.25 -13.25 -6.55
C ALA A 121 3.77 -11.83 -6.87
N ALA A 122 3.06 -11.06 -7.70
CA ALA A 122 3.39 -9.66 -7.95
C ALA A 122 3.35 -8.83 -6.66
N LEU A 123 2.36 -9.07 -5.79
CA LEU A 123 2.29 -8.42 -4.48
C LEU A 123 3.52 -8.72 -3.62
N PHE A 124 3.95 -9.99 -3.56
CA PHE A 124 5.17 -10.38 -2.84
C PHE A 124 6.39 -9.63 -3.37
N TYR A 125 6.64 -9.64 -4.68
CA TYR A 125 7.81 -8.99 -5.26
C TYR A 125 7.75 -7.46 -5.13
N GLY A 126 6.56 -6.85 -5.21
CA GLY A 126 6.38 -5.43 -4.91
C GLY A 126 6.83 -5.08 -3.50
N TYR A 127 6.47 -5.91 -2.50
CA TYR A 127 6.94 -5.71 -1.13
C TYR A 127 8.40 -6.11 -0.90
N ALA A 128 8.94 -7.08 -1.64
CA ALA A 128 10.37 -7.39 -1.59
C ALA A 128 11.20 -6.20 -2.06
N VAL A 129 10.83 -5.59 -3.20
CA VAL A 129 11.49 -4.38 -3.70
C VAL A 129 11.30 -3.20 -2.74
N ALA A 130 10.12 -3.08 -2.11
CA ALA A 130 9.87 -2.09 -1.07
C ALA A 130 10.83 -2.22 0.12
N VAL A 131 11.02 -3.45 0.62
CA VAL A 131 11.94 -3.74 1.73
C VAL A 131 13.38 -3.43 1.33
N VAL A 132 13.81 -3.83 0.14
CA VAL A 132 15.16 -3.52 -0.38
C VAL A 132 15.36 -2.00 -0.48
N LEU A 133 14.37 -1.26 -0.96
CA LEU A 133 14.40 0.20 -1.05
C LEU A 133 14.52 0.86 0.34
N ASP A 134 13.75 0.40 1.32
CA ASP A 134 13.81 0.94 2.69
C ASP A 134 15.17 0.63 3.36
N ILE A 135 15.70 -0.58 3.17
CA ILE A 135 17.05 -0.95 3.67
C ILE A 135 18.11 -0.08 2.99
N TYR A 136 18.02 0.10 1.68
CA TYR A 136 18.94 0.94 0.92
C TYR A 136 18.95 2.38 1.43
N ASP A 137 17.78 2.97 1.67
CA ASP A 137 17.64 4.33 2.21
C ASP A 137 18.20 4.41 3.65
N LEU A 138 17.95 3.42 4.51
CA LEU A 138 18.43 3.38 5.90
C LEU A 138 19.94 3.17 6.04
N VAL A 139 20.56 2.46 5.09
CA VAL A 139 22.02 2.24 5.05
C VAL A 139 22.74 3.47 4.51
N ARG A 140 22.21 4.11 3.47
CA ARG A 140 22.86 5.27 2.84
C ARG A 140 22.75 6.57 3.63
N ASP A 141 21.72 6.72 4.45
CA ASP A 141 21.58 7.89 5.32
C ASP A 141 21.48 7.47 6.81
N PRO A 142 22.62 7.25 7.47
CA PRO A 142 22.68 6.97 8.91
C PRO A 142 22.03 8.05 9.77
N THR A 143 22.13 9.31 9.32
CA THR A 143 21.71 10.52 10.02
C THR A 143 20.27 10.95 9.70
N MET A 144 19.49 10.09 9.03
CA MET A 144 18.15 10.43 8.56
C MET A 144 17.24 10.91 9.70
N PRO A 145 16.63 12.11 9.57
CA PRO A 145 15.62 12.57 10.51
C PRO A 145 14.45 11.57 10.57
N LYS A 146 13.96 11.29 11.79
CA LYS A 146 12.86 10.32 12.02
C LYS A 146 13.17 8.90 11.53
N ARG A 147 14.42 8.44 11.66
CA ARG A 147 14.85 7.06 11.38
C ARG A 147 13.90 6.01 11.98
N GLY A 148 13.38 6.24 13.18
CA GLY A 148 12.39 5.36 13.82
C GLY A 148 11.10 5.16 13.01
N ASP A 149 10.56 6.23 12.40
CA ASP A 149 9.38 6.13 11.53
C ASP A 149 9.71 5.34 10.25
N ARG A 150 10.93 5.46 9.72
CA ARG A 150 11.39 4.66 8.57
C ARG A 150 11.57 3.18 8.92
N CYS A 151 12.08 2.86 10.10
CA CYS A 151 12.11 1.48 10.59
C CYS A 151 10.70 0.90 10.71
N LEU A 152 9.71 1.69 11.12
CA LEU A 152 8.31 1.24 11.13
C LEU A 152 7.78 0.98 9.71
N VAL A 153 8.10 1.83 8.73
CA VAL A 153 7.73 1.61 7.32
C VAL A 153 8.38 0.34 6.77
N LEU A 154 9.65 0.09 7.11
CA LEU A 154 10.34 -1.16 6.78
C LEU A 154 9.63 -2.36 7.41
N THR A 155 9.33 -2.32 8.72
CA THR A 155 8.60 -3.39 9.41
C THR A 155 7.23 -3.65 8.76
N ARG A 156 6.49 -2.59 8.42
CA ARG A 156 5.20 -2.70 7.71
C ARG A 156 5.35 -3.42 6.37
N ASN A 157 6.34 -3.01 5.55
CA ASN A 157 6.58 -3.61 4.24
C ASN A 157 7.08 -5.06 4.38
N ALA A 158 7.89 -5.37 5.40
CA ALA A 158 8.34 -6.71 5.72
C ALA A 158 7.19 -7.62 6.17
N CYS A 159 6.29 -7.15 7.04
CA CYS A 159 5.08 -7.88 7.42
C CYS A 159 4.24 -8.23 6.18
N ASP A 160 4.08 -7.27 5.27
CA ASP A 160 3.30 -7.50 4.05
C ASP A 160 3.99 -8.48 3.09
N MET A 161 5.32 -8.37 2.92
CA MET A 161 6.12 -9.32 2.16
C MET A 161 5.96 -10.74 2.71
N VAL A 162 6.17 -10.92 4.02
CA VAL A 162 6.09 -12.23 4.67
C VAL A 162 4.67 -12.77 4.63
N SER A 163 3.64 -11.92 4.76
CA SER A 163 2.24 -12.35 4.63
C SER A 163 1.89 -12.91 3.25
N ALA A 164 2.67 -12.57 2.22
CA ALA A 164 2.49 -13.03 0.85
C ALA A 164 3.41 -14.21 0.46
N ILE A 165 4.30 -14.66 1.35
CA ILE A 165 5.37 -15.63 1.03
C ILE A 165 4.86 -16.98 0.49
N GLY A 166 3.72 -17.47 1.00
CA GLY A 166 3.12 -18.73 0.56
C GLY A 166 2.63 -18.72 -0.90
N ASN A 167 2.63 -17.55 -1.56
CA ASN A 167 2.27 -17.43 -2.98
C ASN A 167 3.49 -17.51 -3.92
N VAL A 168 4.70 -17.59 -3.38
CA VAL A 168 5.95 -17.68 -4.17
C VAL A 168 6.84 -18.82 -3.74
N CYS A 169 6.73 -19.26 -2.48
CA CYS A 169 7.45 -20.39 -1.93
C CYS A 169 6.47 -21.37 -1.29
N THR A 170 6.89 -22.62 -1.10
CA THR A 170 6.11 -23.68 -0.43
C THR A 170 5.99 -23.51 1.09
N VAL A 171 6.27 -22.31 1.61
CA VAL A 171 6.25 -22.00 3.04
C VAL A 171 4.85 -21.56 3.44
N ASP A 172 4.18 -22.35 4.26
CA ASP A 172 2.93 -21.97 4.91
C ASP A 172 3.20 -21.52 6.35
N ILE A 173 3.02 -20.23 6.61
CA ILE A 173 3.12 -19.67 7.97
C ILE A 173 1.79 -19.75 8.73
N GLY A 174 0.71 -20.24 8.12
CA GLY A 174 -0.62 -20.37 8.71
C GLY A 174 -1.46 -19.09 8.63
N GLY A 175 -2.76 -19.26 8.40
CA GLY A 175 -3.71 -18.16 8.19
C GLY A 175 -3.78 -17.15 9.34
N ALA A 176 -3.62 -17.59 10.58
CA ALA A 176 -3.57 -16.71 11.75
C ALA A 176 -2.35 -15.77 11.71
N ASN A 177 -1.17 -16.28 11.35
CA ASN A 177 0.04 -15.47 11.26
C ASN A 177 -0.02 -14.51 10.07
N VAL A 178 -0.51 -14.95 8.91
CA VAL A 178 -0.77 -14.06 7.75
C VAL A 178 -1.70 -12.91 8.16
N ALA A 179 -2.79 -13.23 8.86
CA ALA A 179 -3.73 -12.23 9.35
C ALA A 179 -3.11 -11.29 10.40
N GLY A 180 -2.35 -11.83 11.34
CA GLY A 180 -1.64 -11.07 12.37
C GLY A 180 -0.61 -10.10 11.79
N LEU A 181 0.22 -10.55 10.84
CA LEU A 181 1.17 -9.70 10.12
C LEU A 181 0.46 -8.59 9.34
N GLY A 182 -0.64 -8.93 8.66
CA GLY A 182 -1.46 -7.95 7.95
C GLY A 182 -2.09 -6.92 8.88
N LEU A 183 -2.46 -7.31 10.10
CA LEU A 183 -3.00 -6.42 11.13
C LEU A 183 -1.91 -5.48 11.68
N ILE A 184 -0.72 -6.00 12.00
CA ILE A 184 0.43 -5.19 12.44
C ILE A 184 0.78 -4.16 11.36
N SER A 185 0.86 -4.58 10.10
CA SER A 185 1.08 -3.68 8.96
C SER A 185 -0.01 -2.58 8.88
N ALA A 186 -1.27 -2.94 9.04
CA ALA A 186 -2.38 -1.98 9.01
C ALA A 186 -2.34 -0.97 10.17
N ILE A 187 -1.93 -1.40 11.37
CA ILE A 187 -1.76 -0.54 12.54
C ILE A 187 -0.64 0.48 12.28
N ILE A 188 0.52 0.01 11.80
CA ILE A 188 1.66 0.89 11.48
C ILE A 188 1.25 1.89 10.39
N ALA A 189 0.61 1.42 9.33
CA ALA A 189 0.15 2.29 8.24
C ALA A 189 -0.89 3.32 8.71
N THR A 190 -1.80 2.91 9.61
CA THR A 190 -2.78 3.82 10.21
C THR A 190 -2.12 4.90 11.05
N ARG A 191 -1.12 4.53 11.87
CA ARG A 191 -0.32 5.51 12.63
C ARG A 191 0.37 6.52 11.69
N GLU A 192 1.02 6.04 10.64
CA GLU A 192 1.71 6.88 9.65
C GLU A 192 0.74 7.89 9.01
N GLN A 193 -0.44 7.42 8.59
CA GLN A 193 -1.45 8.26 7.97
C GLN A 193 -2.11 9.24 8.95
N LEU A 194 -2.30 8.86 10.21
CA LEU A 194 -2.78 9.76 11.26
C LEU A 194 -1.76 10.88 11.55
N LEU A 195 -0.46 10.58 11.58
CA LEU A 195 0.59 11.58 11.74
C LEU A 195 0.67 12.52 10.52
N ALA A 196 0.53 11.98 9.31
CA ALA A 196 0.46 12.79 8.09
C ALA A 196 -0.79 13.69 8.07
N ALA A 197 -1.94 13.18 8.51
CA ALA A 197 -3.16 13.95 8.65
C ALA A 197 -3.04 15.02 9.74
N ALA A 198 -2.40 14.71 10.87
CA ALA A 198 -2.14 15.67 11.95
C ALA A 198 -1.29 16.84 11.43
N ALA A 199 -0.23 16.54 10.68
CA ALA A 199 0.62 17.55 10.05
C ALA A 199 -0.14 18.46 9.07
N LYS A 200 -1.07 17.91 8.27
CA LYS A 200 -1.92 18.69 7.37
C LYS A 200 -2.95 19.54 8.12
N SER A 201 -3.59 18.98 9.14
CA SER A 201 -4.62 19.67 9.95
C SER A 201 -4.05 20.73 10.91
N GLY A 202 -2.75 20.64 11.23
CA GLY A 202 -2.03 21.57 12.09
C GLY A 202 -1.72 22.94 11.46
N GLY A 203 -2.09 23.16 10.19
CA GLY A 203 -2.05 24.50 9.59
C GLY A 203 -0.80 24.84 8.78
N ASN A 204 -0.39 23.97 7.85
CA ASN A 204 0.38 24.42 6.68
C ASN A 204 -0.46 24.23 5.42
N THR A 205 -1.33 25.20 5.14
CA THR A 205 -1.78 25.54 3.79
C THR A 205 -0.59 26.04 2.97
N ILE A 206 0.42 25.19 2.76
CA ILE A 206 1.46 25.41 1.74
C ILE A 206 0.98 24.65 0.51
N GLY A 207 0.43 25.39 -0.45
CA GLY A 207 0.02 24.81 -1.72
C GLY A 207 -1.17 25.49 -2.41
N ALA A 208 -1.76 26.53 -1.81
CA ALA A 208 -2.47 27.52 -2.61
C ALA A 208 -1.43 28.15 -3.55
N ILE A 209 -1.42 27.63 -4.78
CA ILE A 209 -0.60 27.99 -5.93
C ILE A 209 -0.36 29.51 -5.92
N PRO A 210 0.89 30.01 -5.90
CA PRO A 210 1.13 31.42 -6.11
C PRO A 210 0.83 31.73 -7.59
N ALA A 211 -0.42 32.08 -7.86
CA ALA A 211 -0.95 32.50 -9.16
C ALA A 211 -0.39 33.86 -9.64
N ARG A 212 0.86 34.22 -9.28
CA ARG A 212 1.48 35.49 -9.70
C ARG A 212 2.92 35.42 -10.19
N ALA A 213 3.52 34.23 -10.36
CA ALA A 213 4.84 34.13 -10.98
C ALA A 213 4.83 33.87 -12.50
N ALA A 214 3.66 33.62 -13.12
CA ALA A 214 3.57 33.33 -14.56
C ALA A 214 3.47 34.59 -15.46
N ALA A 215 3.57 35.80 -14.91
CA ALA A 215 3.46 37.04 -15.67
C ALA A 215 4.79 37.81 -15.73
N GLN A 216 5.88 37.14 -16.07
CA GLN A 216 7.13 37.80 -16.47
C GLN A 216 7.77 37.03 -17.63
N GLN A 217 7.29 37.28 -18.84
CA GLN A 217 8.03 37.33 -20.11
C GLN A 217 7.04 37.63 -21.24
N PRO A 218 7.35 38.62 -22.10
CA PRO A 218 8.23 38.31 -23.23
C PRO A 218 9.35 39.35 -23.39
N LYS A 219 10.58 38.84 -23.52
CA LYS A 219 11.72 39.58 -24.05
C LYS A 219 11.45 39.93 -25.52
N LYS A 220 11.52 41.21 -25.86
CA LYS A 220 12.00 41.71 -27.15
C LYS A 220 13.01 42.81 -26.85
#